data_AF-A0A074SBB7-F1
#
_entry.id   AF-A0A074SBB7-F1
#
_cell.length_a   1.000
_cell.length_b   1.000
_cell.length_c   1.000
_cell.angle_alpha   90.00
_cell.angle_beta   90.00
_cell.angle_gamma   90.00
#
_symmetry.space_group_name_H-M   'P 1'
#
loop_
_entity.id
_entity.type
_entity.pdbx_description
1 polymer ?
#
loop_
_entity_poly.entity_id
_entity_poly.type
_entity_poly.pdbx_seq_one_letter_code
_entity_poly.pdbx_strand_id
1 'polypeptide(L)'
;MPNRNKTRYEFGLTPVNINNIPPLNVLIESANALLASTVRWPPGKTYYDGMVQTFSHKEASGPNWHGRLSYHPIEQGTFHEFWEVIGTRHCQAQEEYVPELVSAAHLEPYLDGDYNGWTYHYSYAPPVSPRTFTVLLATSLDDKPPRQGWAINLPFDVGDNEGLKALEEKGVRGRFTSVDRLLEVDGKVEWISLSIVKRAKRRSKQALTNMGAGASGSTPNTPASTVTGDGSPPTAGARPPSTA
;
A
#
# COMPACT_ATOMS: atom_id res chain seq x y z
N MET A 1 -24.46 16.57 -5.47
CA MET A 1 -24.10 16.54 -6.90
C MET A 1 -22.60 16.36 -7.02
N PRO A 2 -22.09 15.39 -7.78
CA PRO A 2 -20.64 15.27 -8.02
C PRO A 2 -20.20 16.50 -8.83
N ASN A 3 -19.09 17.11 -8.41
CA ASN A 3 -18.57 18.33 -9.00
C ASN A 3 -18.03 18.05 -10.42
N ARG A 4 -18.80 18.42 -11.45
CA ARG A 4 -18.52 18.18 -12.89
C ARG A 4 -17.24 18.85 -13.43
N ASN A 5 -16.48 19.57 -12.59
CA ASN A 5 -15.25 20.28 -12.97
C ASN A 5 -13.95 19.61 -12.50
N LYS A 6 -13.98 18.40 -11.92
CA LYS A 6 -12.75 17.67 -11.60
C LYS A 6 -12.29 16.86 -12.81
N THR A 7 -11.35 17.42 -13.58
CA THR A 7 -10.63 16.70 -14.66
C THR A 7 -9.64 15.66 -14.13
N ARG A 8 -9.40 15.62 -12.81
CA ARG A 8 -8.46 14.70 -12.15
C ARG A 8 -9.17 13.81 -11.14
N TYR A 9 -8.74 12.56 -11.07
CA TYR A 9 -9.12 11.64 -10.01
C TYR A 9 -8.48 12.09 -8.68
N GLU A 10 -9.25 12.07 -7.60
CA GLU A 10 -8.76 12.38 -6.25
C GLU A 10 -8.59 11.09 -5.47
N PHE A 11 -7.35 10.71 -5.22
CA PHE A 11 -7.04 9.52 -4.43
C PHE A 11 -7.56 9.67 -3.00
N GLY A 12 -8.25 8.65 -2.51
CA GLY A 12 -8.90 8.68 -1.23
C GLY A 12 -9.38 7.29 -0.80
N LEU A 13 -9.89 7.20 0.43
CA LEU A 13 -10.38 5.95 1.01
C LEU A 13 -11.83 5.62 0.64
N THR A 14 -12.40 6.32 -0.34
CA THR A 14 -13.74 6.02 -0.86
C THR A 14 -13.60 4.89 -1.87
N PRO A 15 -14.26 3.74 -1.67
CA PRO A 15 -14.19 2.65 -2.62
C PRO A 15 -14.77 3.02 -3.97
N VAL A 16 -14.12 2.55 -5.02
CA VAL A 16 -14.71 2.45 -6.36
C VAL A 16 -15.48 1.14 -6.47
N ASN A 17 -16.44 1.07 -7.37
CA ASN A 17 -17.20 -0.11 -7.74
C ASN A 17 -17.16 -0.28 -9.26
N ILE A 18 -17.67 -1.40 -9.77
CA ILE A 18 -17.63 -1.74 -11.20
C ILE A 18 -18.25 -0.66 -12.11
N ASN A 19 -19.21 0.13 -11.61
CA ASN A 19 -19.90 1.15 -12.39
C ASN A 19 -19.18 2.51 -12.39
N ASN A 20 -18.09 2.67 -11.64
CA ASN A 20 -17.38 3.95 -11.51
C ASN A 20 -15.85 3.84 -11.47
N ILE A 21 -15.29 2.81 -12.13
CA ILE A 21 -13.84 2.65 -12.28
C ILE A 21 -13.31 3.82 -13.16
N PRO A 22 -12.36 4.64 -12.65
CA PRO A 22 -11.79 5.73 -13.43
C PRO A 22 -10.87 5.18 -14.53
N PRO A 23 -10.83 5.79 -15.74
CA PRO A 23 -9.92 5.38 -16.82
C PRO A 23 -8.44 5.43 -16.41
N LEU A 24 -7.64 4.50 -16.95
CA LEU A 24 -6.23 4.32 -16.56
C LEU A 24 -5.39 5.57 -16.78
N ASN A 25 -5.58 6.26 -17.91
CA ASN A 25 -4.88 7.51 -18.21
C ASN A 25 -5.17 8.62 -17.19
N VAL A 26 -6.40 8.70 -16.68
CA VAL A 26 -6.80 9.66 -15.64
C VAL A 26 -6.12 9.32 -14.31
N LEU A 27 -6.02 8.02 -13.97
CA LEU A 27 -5.30 7.57 -12.78
C LEU A 27 -3.81 7.91 -12.86
N ILE A 28 -3.17 7.68 -14.00
CA ILE A 28 -1.75 7.99 -14.22
C ILE A 28 -1.50 9.51 -14.14
N GLU A 29 -2.35 10.34 -14.74
CA GLU A 29 -2.22 11.80 -14.63
C GLU A 29 -2.31 12.24 -13.15
N SER A 30 -3.30 11.73 -12.42
CA SER A 30 -3.45 12.01 -10.99
C SER A 30 -2.27 11.48 -10.16
N ALA A 31 -1.75 10.30 -10.48
CA ALA A 31 -0.59 9.70 -9.81
C ALA A 31 0.64 10.59 -9.98
N ASN A 32 0.90 11.06 -11.21
CA ASN A 32 1.99 11.99 -11.48
C ASN A 32 1.82 13.31 -10.73
N ALA A 33 0.61 13.86 -10.67
CA ALA A 33 0.34 15.08 -9.90
C ALA A 33 0.58 14.88 -8.39
N LEU A 34 0.19 13.72 -7.85
CA LEU A 34 0.42 13.36 -6.45
C LEU A 34 1.93 13.22 -6.17
N LEU A 35 2.66 12.49 -7.02
CA LEU A 35 4.12 12.31 -6.92
C LEU A 35 4.86 13.65 -7.00
N ALA A 36 4.47 14.53 -7.93
CA ALA A 36 5.06 15.87 -8.04
C ALA A 36 4.84 16.73 -6.79
N SER A 37 3.75 16.50 -6.04
CA SER A 37 3.48 17.22 -4.81
C SER A 37 4.42 16.86 -3.65
N THR A 38 5.07 15.70 -3.73
CA THR A 38 5.90 15.14 -2.65
C THR A 38 7.16 15.95 -2.37
N VAL A 39 7.62 16.75 -3.34
CA VAL A 39 8.73 17.71 -3.19
C VAL A 39 8.49 18.70 -2.04
N ARG A 40 7.22 18.94 -1.67
CA ARG A 40 6.83 19.84 -0.58
C ARG A 40 6.49 19.10 0.71
N TRP A 41 6.56 17.77 0.73
CA TRP A 41 6.21 16.99 1.91
C TRP A 41 7.42 16.98 2.86
N PRO A 42 7.21 17.25 4.16
CA PRO A 42 8.30 17.17 5.12
C PRO A 42 8.96 15.78 5.11
N PRO A 43 10.31 15.72 5.07
CA PRO A 43 11.03 14.46 5.19
C PRO A 43 10.82 13.86 6.58
N GLY A 44 10.74 12.54 6.61
CA GLY A 44 10.68 11.72 7.81
C GLY A 44 12.00 11.00 8.08
N LYS A 45 11.89 9.80 8.65
CA LYS A 45 13.01 8.91 8.95
C LYS A 45 13.67 8.38 7.68
N THR A 46 14.94 8.05 7.81
CA THR A 46 15.71 7.26 6.84
C THR A 46 15.90 5.83 7.35
N TYR A 47 16.03 4.90 6.42
CA TYR A 47 16.26 3.48 6.68
C TYR A 47 17.34 2.94 5.72
N TYR A 48 17.90 1.77 6.04
CA TYR A 48 18.90 1.08 5.21
C TYR A 48 20.07 2.00 4.84
N ASP A 49 20.73 2.57 5.85
CA ASP A 49 21.87 3.47 5.69
C ASP A 49 21.60 4.67 4.75
N GLY A 50 20.36 5.17 4.76
CA GLY A 50 19.95 6.32 3.97
C GLY A 50 19.42 5.98 2.57
N MET A 51 19.38 4.70 2.18
CA MET A 51 18.84 4.27 0.89
C MET A 51 17.35 4.55 0.75
N VAL A 52 16.60 4.48 1.85
CA VAL A 52 15.15 4.75 1.87
C VAL A 52 14.88 6.02 2.67
N GLN A 53 14.27 7.01 2.03
CA GLN A 53 13.77 8.24 2.66
C GLN A 53 12.25 8.19 2.79
N THR A 54 11.73 8.34 4.00
CA THR A 54 10.29 8.51 4.22
C THR A 54 9.89 9.98 4.18
N PHE A 55 8.63 10.26 3.88
CA PHE A 55 8.05 11.61 3.94
C PHE A 55 6.55 11.48 4.21
N SER A 56 5.90 12.55 4.65
CA SER A 56 4.47 12.49 4.95
C SER A 56 3.76 13.80 4.70
N HIS A 57 2.49 13.72 4.32
CA HIS A 57 1.63 14.88 4.16
C HIS A 57 0.37 14.74 4.99
N LYS A 58 0.09 15.79 5.76
CA LYS A 58 -1.12 15.88 6.57
C LYS A 58 -2.22 16.50 5.73
N GLU A 59 -3.24 15.71 5.44
CA GLU A 59 -4.46 16.21 4.83
C GLU A 59 -5.26 17.06 5.83
N ALA A 60 -5.84 18.17 5.35
CA ALA A 60 -6.68 19.03 6.17
C ALA A 60 -7.91 18.28 6.71
N SER A 61 -8.45 17.39 5.89
CA SER A 61 -9.58 16.52 6.24
C SER A 61 -9.36 15.12 5.67
N GLY A 62 -8.64 14.26 6.40
CA GLY A 62 -8.39 12.91 5.90
C GLY A 62 -7.32 12.14 6.68
N PRO A 63 -7.05 10.89 6.27
CA PRO A 63 -5.82 10.20 6.66
C PRO A 63 -4.60 10.96 6.12
N ASN A 64 -3.46 10.82 6.80
CA ASN A 64 -2.21 11.35 6.29
C ASN A 64 -1.66 10.45 5.18
N TRP A 65 -1.10 11.07 4.16
CA TRP A 65 -0.26 10.36 3.20
C TRP A 65 1.08 10.03 3.83
N HIS A 66 1.55 8.82 3.53
CA HIS A 66 2.87 8.33 3.87
C HIS A 66 3.60 7.96 2.59
N GLY A 67 4.80 8.47 2.42
CA GLY A 67 5.64 8.24 1.25
C GLY A 67 6.98 7.61 1.60
N ARG A 68 7.51 6.84 0.66
CA ARG A 68 8.86 6.28 0.66
C ARG A 68 9.47 6.52 -0.71
N LEU A 69 10.74 6.90 -0.74
CA LEU A 69 11.55 7.04 -1.95
C LEU A 69 12.86 6.30 -1.72
N SER A 70 13.27 5.52 -2.70
CA SER A 70 14.55 4.80 -2.69
C SER A 70 15.14 4.70 -4.08
N TYR A 71 16.46 4.54 -4.11
CA TYR A 71 17.24 4.31 -5.33
C TYR A 71 18.01 3.02 -5.18
N HIS A 72 17.73 2.07 -6.06
CA HIS A 72 18.29 0.73 -6.02
C HIS A 72 19.28 0.57 -7.18
N PRO A 73 20.56 0.31 -6.90
CA PRO A 73 21.52 0.04 -7.95
C PRO A 73 21.28 -1.36 -8.53
N ILE A 74 21.82 -1.62 -9.72
CA ILE A 74 21.54 -2.86 -10.48
C ILE A 74 21.90 -4.14 -9.71
N GLU A 75 22.84 -4.06 -8.76
CA GLU A 75 23.24 -5.19 -7.91
C GLU A 75 22.12 -5.63 -6.95
N GLN A 76 21.12 -4.78 -6.70
CA GLN A 76 19.91 -5.12 -5.92
C GLN A 76 18.75 -5.58 -6.81
N GLY A 77 18.88 -5.44 -8.13
CA GLY A 77 17.87 -5.83 -9.10
C GLY A 77 17.77 -4.85 -10.26
N THR A 78 17.42 -5.39 -11.41
CA THR A 78 17.08 -4.67 -12.64
C THR A 78 15.67 -4.10 -12.57
N PHE A 79 15.35 -3.13 -13.44
CA PHE A 79 14.00 -2.58 -13.54
C PHE A 79 12.92 -3.67 -13.72
N HIS A 80 13.20 -4.69 -14.53
CA HIS A 80 12.24 -5.77 -14.78
C HIS A 80 12.04 -6.69 -13.57
N GLU A 81 13.07 -6.94 -12.78
CA GLU A 81 12.93 -7.70 -11.53
C GLU A 81 12.09 -6.94 -10.51
N PHE A 82 12.28 -5.61 -10.40
CA PHE A 82 11.41 -4.76 -9.59
C PHE A 82 9.97 -4.74 -10.14
N TRP A 83 9.79 -4.61 -11.46
CA TRP A 83 8.47 -4.59 -12.09
C TRP A 83 7.73 -5.93 -11.94
N GLU A 84 8.45 -7.05 -11.99
CA GLU A 84 7.84 -8.37 -11.80
C GLU A 84 7.23 -8.48 -10.40
N VAL A 85 7.89 -7.95 -9.38
CA VAL A 85 7.39 -7.94 -8.00
C VAL A 85 6.29 -6.90 -7.80
N ILE A 86 6.50 -5.66 -8.25
CA ILE A 86 5.63 -4.52 -7.92
C ILE A 86 4.47 -4.34 -8.90
N GLY A 87 4.66 -4.69 -10.17
CA GLY A 87 3.67 -4.55 -11.24
C GLY A 87 2.94 -5.86 -11.54
N THR A 88 3.67 -6.93 -11.83
CA THR A 88 3.06 -8.21 -12.25
C THR A 88 2.46 -8.97 -11.07
N ARG A 89 3.25 -9.20 -10.01
CA ARG A 89 2.90 -10.05 -8.87
C ARG A 89 2.55 -9.27 -7.60
N HIS A 90 2.24 -7.97 -7.71
CA HIS A 90 2.13 -7.03 -6.59
C HIS A 90 1.48 -7.59 -5.32
N CYS A 91 0.32 -8.24 -5.48
CA CYS A 91 -0.49 -8.73 -4.37
C CYS A 91 0.06 -10.04 -3.79
N GLN A 92 0.50 -10.94 -4.66
CA GLN A 92 1.04 -12.26 -4.28
C GLN A 92 2.42 -12.14 -3.66
N ALA A 93 3.30 -11.31 -4.25
CA ALA A 93 4.66 -11.14 -3.77
C ALA A 93 4.70 -10.55 -2.35
N GLN A 94 3.69 -9.78 -1.94
CA GLN A 94 3.60 -9.28 -0.58
C GLN A 94 3.55 -10.38 0.48
N GLU A 95 3.04 -11.58 0.17
CA GLU A 95 3.03 -12.71 1.11
C GLU A 95 4.46 -13.16 1.48
N GLU A 96 5.43 -12.90 0.61
CA GLU A 96 6.83 -13.30 0.81
C GLU A 96 7.57 -12.40 1.79
N TYR A 97 7.13 -11.13 1.93
CA TYR A 97 7.88 -10.12 2.69
C TYR A 97 7.05 -9.32 3.71
N VAL A 98 5.73 -9.44 3.72
CA VAL A 98 4.85 -8.81 4.70
C VAL A 98 4.34 -9.87 5.67
N PRO A 99 4.96 -10.04 6.86
CA PRO A 99 4.61 -11.14 7.76
C PRO A 99 3.20 -11.05 8.33
N GLU A 100 2.60 -9.86 8.36
CA GLU A 100 1.21 -9.66 8.76
C GLU A 100 0.20 -10.07 7.68
N LEU A 101 0.60 -10.18 6.41
CA LEU A 101 -0.29 -10.61 5.33
C LEU A 101 -0.42 -12.14 5.38
N VAL A 102 -1.61 -12.62 5.74
CA VAL A 102 -1.92 -14.05 5.81
C VAL A 102 -2.26 -14.61 4.44
N SER A 103 -2.98 -13.84 3.62
CA SER A 103 -3.39 -14.25 2.28
C SER A 103 -3.72 -13.06 1.38
N ALA A 104 -3.47 -13.23 0.08
CA ALA A 104 -3.90 -12.39 -1.01
C ALA A 104 -4.61 -13.23 -2.07
N ALA A 105 -5.93 -13.06 -2.19
CA ALA A 105 -6.74 -13.78 -3.16
C ALA A 105 -7.13 -12.87 -4.35
N HIS A 106 -6.94 -13.37 -5.56
CA HIS A 106 -7.43 -12.73 -6.79
C HIS A 106 -8.94 -12.90 -6.87
N LEU A 107 -9.63 -11.82 -7.24
CA LEU A 107 -11.08 -11.82 -7.42
C LEU A 107 -11.43 -12.12 -8.88
N GLU A 108 -11.19 -11.15 -9.76
CA GLU A 108 -11.38 -11.26 -11.21
C GLU A 108 -10.71 -10.06 -11.90
N PRO A 109 -10.40 -10.16 -13.21
CA PRO A 109 -10.01 -9.02 -14.01
C PRO A 109 -11.21 -8.10 -14.30
N TYR A 110 -10.96 -6.80 -14.41
CA TYR A 110 -11.94 -5.77 -14.77
C TYR A 110 -11.43 -4.93 -15.95
N LEU A 111 -12.37 -4.37 -16.73
CA LEU A 111 -12.09 -3.55 -17.93
C LEU A 111 -11.06 -4.22 -18.85
N ASP A 112 -11.40 -5.40 -19.35
CA ASP A 112 -10.57 -6.19 -20.28
C ASP A 112 -9.15 -6.54 -19.78
N GLY A 113 -8.93 -6.50 -18.46
CA GLY A 113 -7.67 -6.90 -17.82
C GLY A 113 -6.76 -5.73 -17.43
N ASP A 114 -7.13 -4.49 -17.74
CA ASP A 114 -6.41 -3.29 -17.29
C ASP A 114 -6.39 -3.16 -15.75
N TYR A 115 -7.33 -3.83 -15.09
CA TYR A 115 -7.48 -3.82 -13.65
C TYR A 115 -7.67 -5.23 -13.12
N ASN A 116 -7.13 -5.49 -11.94
CA ASN A 116 -7.28 -6.76 -11.25
C ASN A 116 -7.86 -6.53 -9.85
N GLY A 117 -8.97 -7.20 -9.54
CA GLY A 117 -9.54 -7.20 -8.21
C GLY A 117 -8.75 -8.13 -7.28
N TRP A 118 -8.48 -7.68 -6.06
CA TRP A 118 -7.78 -8.46 -5.04
C TRP A 118 -8.39 -8.24 -3.66
N THR A 119 -8.32 -9.27 -2.82
CA THR A 119 -8.58 -9.16 -1.38
C THR A 119 -7.35 -9.60 -0.59
N TYR A 120 -6.98 -8.81 0.42
CA TYR A 120 -5.90 -9.09 1.35
C TYR A 120 -6.46 -9.36 2.73
N HIS A 121 -5.95 -10.39 3.39
CA HIS A 121 -6.21 -10.65 4.80
C HIS A 121 -4.95 -10.44 5.64
N TYR A 122 -5.00 -9.46 6.54
CA TYR A 122 -3.93 -9.17 7.47
C TYR A 122 -4.29 -9.65 8.88
N SER A 123 -3.37 -10.35 9.52
CA SER A 123 -3.42 -10.66 10.94
C SER A 123 -2.42 -9.81 11.71
N TYR A 124 -2.84 -9.32 12.88
CA TYR A 124 -2.00 -8.51 13.75
C TYR A 124 -1.97 -9.11 15.15
N ALA A 125 -0.88 -8.87 15.87
CA ALA A 125 -0.80 -9.24 17.27
C ALA A 125 -1.95 -8.58 18.08
N PRO A 126 -2.55 -9.31 19.03
CA PRO A 126 -3.54 -8.73 19.94
C PRO A 126 -3.01 -7.44 20.61
N PRO A 127 -3.84 -6.40 20.79
CA PRO A 127 -5.31 -6.39 20.70
C PRO A 127 -5.88 -5.93 19.34
N VAL A 128 -5.06 -5.88 18.28
CA VAL A 128 -5.52 -5.42 16.96
C VAL A 128 -6.22 -6.58 16.25
N SER A 129 -7.53 -6.45 15.99
CA SER A 129 -8.24 -7.49 15.21
C SER A 129 -7.68 -7.59 13.79
N PRO A 130 -7.81 -8.74 13.10
CA PRO A 130 -7.48 -8.88 11.69
C PRO A 130 -8.17 -7.84 10.80
N ARG A 131 -7.58 -7.56 9.64
CA ARG A 131 -8.09 -6.61 8.64
C ARG A 131 -8.23 -7.29 7.29
N THR A 132 -9.33 -6.99 6.62
CA THR A 132 -9.56 -7.41 5.24
C THR A 132 -9.61 -6.17 4.36
N PHE A 133 -8.83 -6.15 3.29
CA PHE A 133 -8.79 -5.05 2.33
C PHE A 133 -9.14 -5.56 0.95
N THR A 134 -10.15 -4.97 0.33
CA THR A 134 -10.52 -5.27 -1.05
C THR A 134 -10.07 -4.11 -1.93
N VAL A 135 -9.31 -4.38 -2.99
CA VAL A 135 -8.75 -3.37 -3.87
C VAL A 135 -8.93 -3.71 -5.34
N LEU A 136 -8.85 -2.67 -6.14
CA LEU A 136 -8.67 -2.73 -7.58
C LEU A 136 -7.25 -2.26 -7.88
N LEU A 137 -6.42 -3.15 -8.40
CA LEU A 137 -5.04 -2.87 -8.81
C LEU A 137 -5.04 -2.50 -10.30
N ALA A 138 -4.62 -1.27 -10.61
CA ALA A 138 -4.35 -0.82 -11.97
C ALA A 138 -2.83 -0.80 -12.20
N THR A 139 -2.38 -1.33 -13.32
CA THR A 139 -0.95 -1.36 -13.68
C THR A 139 -0.73 -0.77 -15.07
N SER A 140 0.41 -0.10 -15.24
CA SER A 140 0.83 0.44 -16.54
C SER A 140 2.34 0.39 -16.65
N LEU A 141 2.85 -0.09 -17.78
CA LEU A 141 4.27 -0.18 -18.07
C LEU A 141 4.60 0.57 -19.37
N ASP A 142 5.50 1.53 -19.29
CA ASP A 142 6.22 2.06 -20.44
C ASP A 142 7.63 1.42 -20.46
N ASP A 143 7.81 0.42 -21.32
CA ASP A 143 9.06 -0.35 -21.43
C ASP A 143 10.08 0.30 -22.39
N LYS A 144 9.92 1.61 -22.68
CA LYS A 144 10.89 2.37 -23.46
C LYS A 144 11.81 3.14 -22.53
N PRO A 145 13.15 3.04 -22.68
CA PRO A 145 14.08 3.82 -21.87
C PRO A 145 13.83 5.35 -21.95
N PRO A 146 13.85 6.09 -20.82
CA PRO A 146 13.89 5.56 -19.46
C PRO A 146 12.58 4.84 -19.10
N ARG A 147 12.68 3.56 -18.70
CA ARG A 147 11.49 2.75 -18.41
C ARG A 147 10.75 3.27 -17.19
N GLN A 148 9.42 3.15 -17.23
CA GLN A 148 8.58 3.60 -16.13
C GLN A 148 7.38 2.67 -15.94
N GLY A 149 7.09 2.33 -14.69
CA GLY A 149 5.97 1.48 -14.31
C GLY A 149 5.14 2.13 -13.22
N TRP A 150 3.82 1.90 -13.24
CA TRP A 150 2.88 2.31 -12.21
C TRP A 150 2.10 1.11 -11.70
N ALA A 151 1.94 1.00 -10.39
CA ALA A 151 1.00 0.10 -9.73
C ALA A 151 0.15 0.92 -8.75
N ILE A 152 -1.17 0.91 -8.95
CA ILE A 152 -2.11 1.79 -8.24
C ILE A 152 -3.20 0.93 -7.61
N ASN A 153 -3.23 0.86 -6.28
CA ASN A 153 -4.30 0.20 -5.54
C ASN A 153 -5.38 1.22 -5.17
N LEU A 154 -6.63 0.97 -5.59
CA LEU A 154 -7.81 1.71 -5.17
C LEU A 154 -8.66 0.84 -4.24
N PRO A 155 -9.25 1.38 -3.15
CA PRO A 155 -10.23 0.60 -2.40
C PRO A 155 -11.38 0.21 -3.32
N PHE A 156 -11.82 -1.05 -3.23
CA PHE A 156 -12.83 -1.60 -4.13
C PHE A 156 -14.03 -2.15 -3.36
N ASP A 157 -15.21 -1.95 -3.93
CA ASP A 157 -16.47 -2.46 -3.45
C ASP A 157 -17.05 -3.41 -4.50
N VAL A 158 -17.07 -4.70 -4.18
CA VAL A 158 -17.61 -5.77 -5.01
C VAL A 158 -19.14 -5.75 -5.10
N GLY A 159 -19.80 -4.78 -4.45
CA GLY A 159 -21.25 -4.60 -4.49
C GLY A 159 -21.96 -5.77 -3.83
N ASP A 160 -23.02 -6.28 -4.48
CA ASP A 160 -23.82 -7.42 -4.00
C ASP A 160 -23.43 -8.77 -4.61
N ASN A 161 -22.23 -8.87 -5.20
CA ASN A 161 -21.73 -10.15 -5.71
C ASN A 161 -21.32 -11.07 -4.56
N GLU A 162 -22.23 -11.94 -4.14
CA GLU A 162 -21.99 -12.90 -3.05
C GLU A 162 -20.83 -13.87 -3.32
N GLY A 163 -20.56 -14.20 -4.59
CA GLY A 163 -19.43 -15.04 -4.97
C GLY A 163 -18.09 -14.37 -4.67
N LEU A 164 -17.95 -13.08 -5.01
CA LEU A 164 -16.74 -12.31 -4.71
C LEU A 164 -16.61 -11.98 -3.22
N LYS A 165 -17.73 -11.68 -2.53
CA LYS A 165 -17.72 -11.49 -1.07
C LYS A 165 -17.28 -12.75 -0.33
N ALA A 166 -17.60 -13.94 -0.83
CA ALA A 166 -17.19 -15.19 -0.22
C ALA A 166 -15.68 -15.43 -0.27
N LEU A 167 -14.95 -14.75 -1.17
CA LEU A 167 -13.49 -14.77 -1.24
C LEU A 167 -12.85 -13.84 -0.17
N GLU A 168 -13.62 -12.91 0.41
CA GLU A 168 -13.12 -12.05 1.47
C GLU A 168 -13.04 -12.80 2.80
N GLU A 169 -11.84 -12.92 3.36
CA GLU A 169 -11.68 -13.47 4.69
C GLU A 169 -12.32 -12.60 5.77
N LYS A 170 -12.73 -13.24 6.88
CA LYS A 170 -13.41 -12.56 7.98
C LYS A 170 -12.46 -11.65 8.74
N GLY A 171 -12.69 -10.34 8.66
CA GLY A 171 -11.93 -9.33 9.37
C GLY A 171 -12.66 -7.99 9.45
N VAL A 172 -12.09 -7.03 10.17
CA VAL A 172 -12.61 -5.66 10.10
C VAL A 172 -12.20 -5.09 8.75
N ARG A 173 -13.17 -4.65 7.94
CA ARG A 173 -12.88 -4.10 6.61
C ARG A 173 -12.03 -2.83 6.73
N GLY A 174 -10.80 -2.93 6.25
CA GLY A 174 -9.87 -1.82 6.07
C GLY A 174 -10.08 -1.16 4.71
N ARG A 175 -9.48 0.01 4.52
CA ARG A 175 -9.38 0.66 3.22
C ARG A 175 -8.00 1.28 3.10
N PHE A 176 -7.39 1.13 1.94
CA PHE A 176 -6.17 1.84 1.61
C PHE A 176 -6.17 2.22 0.13
N THR A 177 -5.33 3.20 -0.17
CA THR A 177 -4.95 3.57 -1.52
C THR A 177 -3.43 3.58 -1.55
N SER A 178 -2.83 3.00 -2.58
CA SER A 178 -1.40 3.16 -2.84
C SER A 178 -1.14 3.58 -4.29
N VAL A 179 -0.06 4.33 -4.48
CA VAL A 179 0.51 4.69 -5.76
C VAL A 179 1.99 4.37 -5.68
N ASP A 180 2.40 3.38 -6.46
CA ASP A 180 3.79 2.96 -6.60
C ASP A 180 4.26 3.29 -8.01
N ARG A 181 5.43 3.93 -8.12
CA ARG A 181 6.12 4.17 -9.40
C ARG A 181 7.53 3.61 -9.34
N LEU A 182 7.88 2.86 -10.37
CA LEU A 182 9.25 2.52 -10.70
C LEU A 182 9.71 3.39 -11.87
N LEU A 183 10.93 3.92 -11.79
CA LEU A 183 11.54 4.72 -12.85
C LEU A 183 13.01 4.33 -13.00
N GLU A 184 13.43 4.07 -14.23
CA GLU A 184 14.84 3.86 -14.55
C GLU A 184 15.57 5.21 -14.61
N VAL A 185 16.57 5.40 -13.75
CA VAL A 185 17.35 6.64 -13.65
C VAL A 185 18.82 6.29 -13.46
N ASP A 186 19.70 6.74 -14.36
CA ASP A 186 21.16 6.54 -14.28
C ASP A 186 21.59 5.09 -14.02
N GLY A 187 20.93 4.12 -14.66
CA GLY A 187 21.20 2.68 -14.47
C GLY A 187 20.73 2.11 -13.13
N LYS A 188 19.98 2.89 -12.34
CA LYS A 188 19.33 2.50 -11.09
C LYS A 188 17.82 2.44 -11.27
N VAL A 189 17.16 1.80 -10.32
CA VAL A 189 15.70 1.83 -10.18
C VAL A 189 15.36 2.80 -9.05
N GLU A 190 14.72 3.92 -9.40
CA GLU A 190 14.00 4.73 -8.44
C GLU A 190 12.66 4.07 -8.13
N TRP A 191 12.36 3.83 -6.86
CA TRP A 191 11.04 3.42 -6.41
C TRP A 191 10.46 4.46 -5.46
N ILE A 192 9.29 4.99 -5.82
CA ILE A 192 8.49 5.84 -4.96
C ILE A 192 7.14 5.17 -4.67
N SER A 193 6.81 5.08 -3.38
CA SER A 193 5.60 4.42 -2.87
C SER A 193 4.86 5.40 -1.98
N LEU A 194 3.63 5.76 -2.35
CA LEU A 194 2.75 6.64 -1.58
C LEU A 194 1.52 5.86 -1.14
N SER A 195 1.12 5.98 0.13
CA SER A 195 -0.10 5.34 0.61
C SER A 195 -0.86 6.15 1.64
N ILE A 196 -2.17 5.93 1.65
CA ILE A 196 -3.09 6.32 2.72
C ILE A 196 -3.81 5.08 3.19
N VAL A 197 -3.93 4.93 4.51
CA VAL A 197 -4.64 3.80 5.12
C VAL A 197 -5.64 4.35 6.12
N LYS A 198 -6.87 3.83 6.10
CA LYS A 198 -7.83 4.08 7.17
C LYS A 198 -7.37 3.36 8.44
N ARG A 199 -6.63 4.05 9.30
CA ARG A 199 -6.36 3.53 10.64
C ARG A 199 -7.69 3.37 11.36
N ALA A 200 -7.92 2.21 11.96
CA ALA A 200 -9.05 2.05 12.87
C ALA A 200 -8.93 3.14 13.94
N LYS A 201 -9.99 3.91 14.18
CA LYS A 201 -10.06 4.74 15.38
C LYS A 201 -9.81 3.78 16.54
N ARG A 202 -8.67 3.92 17.24
CA ARG A 202 -8.53 3.34 18.58
C ARG A 202 -9.82 3.79 19.29
N ARG A 203 -10.70 2.86 19.65
CA ARG A 203 -11.60 3.15 20.78
C ARG A 203 -10.61 3.44 21.89
N SER A 204 -10.45 4.72 22.21
CA SER A 204 -9.58 5.15 23.29
C SER A 204 -9.95 4.28 24.49
N LYS A 205 -8.94 3.86 25.26
CA LYS A 205 -9.10 3.07 26.49
C LYS A 205 -10.13 3.65 27.46
N GLN A 206 -10.61 4.88 27.23
CA GLN A 206 -11.71 5.54 27.91
C GLN A 206 -13.04 4.76 27.95
N ALA A 207 -13.34 3.94 26.93
CA ALA A 207 -14.54 3.08 26.99
C ALA A 207 -14.34 1.82 27.86
N LEU A 208 -13.09 1.40 28.11
CA LEU A 208 -12.77 0.30 29.03
C LEU A 208 -12.51 0.77 30.47
N THR A 209 -12.05 2.02 30.69
CA THR A 209 -11.98 2.59 32.05
C THR A 209 -13.35 2.87 32.66
N ASN A 210 -14.40 3.04 31.84
CA ASN A 210 -15.77 3.21 32.34
C ASN A 210 -16.49 1.89 32.69
N MET A 211 -15.84 0.74 32.53
CA MET A 211 -16.33 -0.57 33.02
C MET A 211 -15.48 -1.16 34.15
N GLY A 212 -14.57 -0.38 34.73
CA GLY A 212 -13.62 -0.84 35.74
C GLY A 212 -13.33 0.18 36.84
N ALA A 213 -14.29 1.02 37.21
CA ALA A 213 -14.19 1.87 38.41
C ALA A 213 -14.44 1.01 39.66
N GLY A 214 -13.43 0.23 40.03
CA GLY A 214 -13.34 -0.51 41.28
C GLY A 214 -11.88 -0.79 41.59
N ALA A 215 -11.38 -0.13 42.64
CA ALA A 215 -10.09 -0.31 43.30
C ALA A 215 -8.84 0.35 42.67
N SER A 216 -8.47 1.49 43.28
CA SER A 216 -7.21 1.68 44.02
C SER A 216 -5.87 1.47 43.30
N GLY A 217 -5.16 2.58 43.09
CA GLY A 217 -3.76 2.68 43.52
C GLY A 217 -2.66 2.71 42.45
N SER A 218 -2.03 3.89 42.31
CA SER A 218 -0.66 4.16 41.83
C SER A 218 -0.35 4.11 40.32
N THR A 219 -0.03 5.29 39.78
CA THR A 219 0.82 5.53 38.60
C THR A 219 2.30 5.26 38.93
N PRO A 220 3.15 4.87 37.95
CA PRO A 220 3.86 5.89 37.16
C PRO A 220 4.05 5.62 35.65
N ASN A 221 4.29 6.74 34.96
CA ASN A 221 4.74 7.02 33.60
C ASN A 221 5.50 5.95 32.79
N THR A 222 5.11 5.81 31.51
CA THR A 222 5.91 6.03 30.26
C THR A 222 5.23 5.26 29.10
N PRO A 223 4.85 5.87 27.95
CA PRO A 223 4.38 5.09 26.81
C PRO A 223 5.56 4.51 26.03
N ALA A 224 5.65 3.18 26.05
CA ALA A 224 6.51 2.39 25.17
C ALA A 224 6.23 2.69 23.69
N SER A 225 7.30 2.99 22.96
CA SER A 225 7.30 3.12 21.50
C SER A 225 7.22 1.71 20.90
N THR A 226 6.09 1.35 20.30
CA THR A 226 5.95 0.08 19.57
C THR A 226 6.53 0.27 18.18
N VAL A 227 7.73 -0.28 18.00
CA VAL A 227 8.35 -0.56 16.69
C VAL A 227 7.37 -1.41 15.89
N THR A 228 7.04 -0.96 14.69
CA THR A 228 6.35 -1.78 13.67
C THR A 228 7.45 -2.43 12.86
N GLY A 229 7.36 -3.75 12.69
CA GLY A 229 8.39 -4.59 12.09
C GLY A 229 8.65 -4.22 10.65
N ASP A 230 9.92 -4.07 10.33
CA ASP A 230 10.43 -3.97 8.97
C ASP A 230 10.50 -5.37 8.37
N GLY A 231 9.56 -5.70 7.48
CA GLY A 231 9.65 -6.84 6.58
C GLY A 231 10.15 -6.38 5.21
N SER A 232 11.41 -6.68 4.90
CA SER A 232 11.93 -6.67 3.53
C SER A 232 12.11 -8.12 3.05
N PRO A 233 11.99 -8.38 1.74
CA PRO A 233 12.22 -9.70 1.16
C PRO A 233 13.68 -10.14 1.30
N PRO A 234 13.96 -11.44 1.37
CA PRO A 234 15.32 -11.96 1.41
C PRO A 234 16.03 -11.76 0.07
N THR A 235 17.29 -11.36 0.14
CA THR A 235 18.24 -11.37 -0.97
C THR A 235 18.38 -12.79 -1.51
N ALA A 236 18.19 -12.98 -2.82
CA ALA A 236 18.46 -14.25 -3.49
C ALA A 236 19.94 -14.62 -3.32
N GLY A 237 20.21 -15.61 -2.47
CA GLY A 237 21.55 -16.13 -2.25
C GLY A 237 22.09 -16.82 -3.52
N ALA A 238 23.20 -16.32 -4.04
CA ALA A 238 23.92 -16.93 -5.14
C ALA A 238 24.36 -18.35 -4.76
N ARG A 239 24.00 -19.32 -5.62
CA ARG A 239 24.44 -20.71 -5.53
C ARG A 239 25.91 -20.82 -5.97
N PRO A 240 26.82 -21.42 -5.19
CA PRO A 240 28.20 -21.63 -5.63
C PRO A 240 28.26 -22.70 -6.74
N PRO A 241 29.28 -22.64 -7.63
CA PRO A 241 29.44 -23.60 -8.72
C PRO A 241 29.80 -24.98 -8.17
N SER A 242 29.09 -26.01 -8.63
CA SER A 242 29.49 -27.40 -8.39
C SER A 242 30.69 -27.74 -9.27
N THR A 243 31.83 -27.96 -8.64
CA THR A 243 32.97 -28.66 -9.23
C THR A 243 32.73 -30.17 -9.19
N ALA A 244 32.68 -30.78 -10.38
CA ALA A 244 33.11 -32.14 -10.78
C ALA A 244 32.24 -32.64 -11.94
#